data_AF-A0A6A8LS67-F1
#
_entry.id   AF-A0A6A8LS67-F1
#
_cell.length_a   1.000
_cell.length_b   1.000
_cell.length_c   1.000
_cell.angle_alpha   90.00
_cell.angle_beta   90.00
_cell.angle_gamma   90.00
#
_symmetry.space_group_name_H-M   'P 1'
#
loop_
_entity.id
_entity.type
_entity.pdbx_description
1 polymer ?
#
loop_
_entity_poly.entity_id
_entity_poly.type
_entity_poly.pdbx_seq_one_letter_code
_entity_poly.pdbx_strand_id
1 'polypeptide(L)'
;MKLVKSFKQVDDPWFNLLLNESDIKGEKGTMGRNNVVLTLSLAMYASGRSKENCLYNLTEFNYRLENPLSDNELERTVNSAYSGKYKGASKAFITTLCTEWVNRDLKSSDLFSTTGWYKFAKPREERARSHY
;
A
#
# COMPACT_ATOMS: atom_id res chain seq x y z
N MET A 1 4.66 -19.80 19.26
CA MET A 1 4.53 -19.22 17.90
C MET A 1 4.81 -17.72 18.00
N LYS A 2 5.99 -17.24 17.58
CA LYS A 2 6.32 -15.80 17.64
C LYS A 2 5.61 -15.11 16.48
N LEU A 3 4.65 -14.24 16.77
CA LEU A 3 4.09 -13.29 15.80
C LEU A 3 5.21 -12.29 15.46
N VAL A 4 6.02 -12.60 14.44
CA VAL A 4 6.76 -11.56 13.74
C VAL A 4 5.69 -10.70 13.10
N LYS A 5 5.53 -9.46 13.58
CA LYS A 5 4.61 -8.50 12.97
C LYS A 5 5.14 -8.22 11.56
N SER A 6 4.66 -8.98 10.58
CA SER A 6 5.00 -8.77 9.18
C SER A 6 4.55 -7.36 8.83
N PHE A 7 5.49 -6.55 8.34
CA PHE A 7 5.21 -5.17 7.96
C PHE A 7 4.18 -5.18 6.83
N LYS A 8 3.05 -4.50 7.05
CA LYS A 8 1.96 -4.41 6.08
C LYS A 8 1.96 -3.02 5.47
N GLN A 9 1.99 -2.96 4.14
CA GLN A 9 1.97 -1.67 3.44
C GLN A 9 0.68 -0.89 3.67
N VAL A 10 -0.44 -1.56 4.00
CA VAL A 10 -1.69 -0.87 4.38
C VAL A 10 -1.60 -0.13 5.72
N ASP A 11 -0.58 -0.43 6.54
CA ASP A 11 -0.35 0.25 7.81
C ASP A 11 0.55 1.49 7.64
N ASP A 12 1.11 1.72 6.44
CA ASP A 12 1.88 2.93 6.15
C ASP A 12 0.97 4.16 5.95
N PRO A 13 1.43 5.37 6.36
CA PRO A 13 0.66 6.60 6.20
C PRO A 13 0.16 6.87 4.78
N TRP A 14 1.01 6.62 3.77
CA TRP A 14 0.68 6.87 2.36
C TRP A 14 -0.60 6.19 1.91
N PHE A 15 -0.94 5.01 2.48
CA PHE A 15 -2.09 4.23 2.07
C PHE A 15 -3.39 4.98 2.38
N ASN A 16 -3.51 5.50 3.60
CA ASN A 16 -4.67 6.29 4.01
C ASN A 16 -4.69 7.67 3.37
N LEU A 17 -3.53 8.28 3.08
CA LEU A 17 -3.48 9.53 2.34
C LEU A 17 -4.15 9.38 0.97
N LEU A 18 -3.75 8.39 0.17
CA LEU A 18 -4.37 8.15 -1.15
C LEU A 18 -5.82 7.69 -1.06
N LEU A 19 -6.19 6.87 -0.08
CA LEU A 19 -7.56 6.33 0.05
C LEU A 19 -8.60 7.42 0.41
N ASN A 20 -8.16 8.54 0.96
CA ASN A 20 -9.01 9.67 1.32
C ASN A 20 -9.11 10.73 0.22
N GLU A 21 -8.36 10.60 -0.89
CA GLU A 21 -8.47 11.55 -1.99
C GLU A 21 -9.66 11.26 -2.91
N SER A 22 -10.29 12.34 -3.37
CA SER A 22 -11.45 12.32 -4.27
C SER A 22 -11.18 12.96 -5.63
N ASP A 23 -10.29 13.96 -5.70
CA ASP A 23 -10.00 14.72 -6.94
C ASP A 23 -8.80 14.15 -7.70
N ILE A 24 -8.87 12.87 -8.07
CA ILE A 24 -7.84 12.19 -8.87
C ILE A 24 -8.26 12.17 -10.33
N LYS A 25 -7.50 12.86 -11.19
CA LYS A 25 -7.75 12.95 -12.64
C LYS A 25 -6.78 12.06 -13.42
N GLY A 26 -7.12 11.74 -14.65
CA GLY A 26 -6.23 11.02 -15.56
C GLY A 26 -5.99 11.87 -16.78
N GLU A 27 -4.78 12.41 -16.95
CA GLU A 27 -4.39 13.17 -18.13
C GLU A 27 -3.15 12.55 -18.78
N LYS A 28 -2.89 12.95 -20.04
CA LYS A 28 -1.74 12.44 -20.77
C LYS A 28 -0.45 12.90 -20.08
N GLY A 29 0.28 11.95 -19.50
CA GLY A 29 1.54 12.20 -18.80
C GLY A 29 1.43 12.20 -17.27
N THR A 30 0.22 12.10 -16.70
CA THR A 30 0.01 12.01 -15.25
C THR A 30 -0.48 10.62 -14.83
N MET A 31 -0.04 10.15 -13.67
CA MET A 31 -0.49 8.87 -13.12
C MET A 31 -1.87 9.04 -12.49
N GLY A 32 -2.94 8.75 -13.24
CA GLY A 32 -4.31 8.92 -12.74
C GLY A 32 -4.89 7.76 -11.92
N ARG A 33 -6.22 7.76 -11.82
CA ARG A 33 -7.07 6.84 -11.03
C ARG A 33 -6.69 5.37 -11.11
N ASN A 34 -6.46 4.83 -12.31
CA ASN A 34 -6.04 3.43 -12.49
C ASN A 34 -4.74 3.10 -11.76
N ASN A 35 -3.78 4.03 -11.77
CA ASN A 35 -2.50 3.83 -11.09
C ASN A 35 -2.67 3.85 -9.57
N VAL A 36 -3.54 4.72 -9.06
CA VAL A 36 -3.89 4.76 -7.63
C VAL A 36 -4.58 3.46 -7.20
N VAL A 37 -5.62 3.05 -7.91
CA VAL A 37 -6.35 1.79 -7.66
C VAL A 37 -5.40 0.60 -7.72
N LEU A 38 -4.54 0.52 -8.73
CA LEU A 38 -3.55 -0.56 -8.85
C LEU A 38 -2.59 -0.56 -7.65
N THR A 39 -2.08 0.60 -7.27
CA THR A 39 -1.12 0.73 -6.16
C THR A 39 -1.75 0.36 -4.82
N LEU A 40 -2.96 0.83 -4.53
CA LEU A 40 -3.73 0.43 -3.34
C LEU A 40 -4.00 -1.07 -3.34
N SER A 41 -4.42 -1.64 -4.49
CA SER A 41 -4.66 -3.08 -4.63
C SER A 41 -3.41 -3.90 -4.34
N LEU A 42 -2.26 -3.47 -4.84
CA LEU A 42 -0.97 -4.13 -4.61
C LEU A 42 -0.57 -4.11 -3.13
N ALA A 43 -0.82 -2.99 -2.43
CA ALA A 43 -0.55 -2.91 -0.99
C ALA A 43 -1.49 -3.79 -0.17
N MET A 44 -2.77 -3.85 -0.53
CA MET A 44 -3.75 -4.75 0.10
C MET A 44 -3.36 -6.22 -0.11
N TYR A 45 -2.98 -6.59 -1.35
CA TYR A 45 -2.48 -7.92 -1.69
C TYR A 45 -1.24 -8.29 -0.88
N ALA A 46 -0.20 -7.46 -0.89
CA ALA A 46 1.03 -7.69 -0.15
C ALA A 46 0.83 -7.76 1.38
N SER A 47 -0.22 -7.10 1.87
CA SER A 47 -0.60 -7.12 3.30
C SER A 47 -1.48 -8.31 3.68
N GLY A 48 -1.76 -9.22 2.73
CA GLY A 48 -2.55 -10.43 2.94
C GLY A 48 -4.06 -10.20 3.00
N ARG A 49 -4.58 -9.10 2.46
CA ARG A 49 -6.03 -8.88 2.33
C ARG A 49 -6.59 -9.70 1.17
N SER A 50 -7.77 -10.28 1.34
CA SER A 50 -8.42 -11.03 0.27
C SER A 50 -8.83 -10.11 -0.88
N LYS A 51 -9.00 -10.70 -2.07
CA LYS A 51 -9.41 -9.96 -3.26
C LYS A 51 -10.81 -9.35 -3.11
N GLU A 52 -11.72 -10.06 -2.46
CA GLU A 52 -13.09 -9.61 -2.17
C GLU A 52 -13.06 -8.40 -1.24
N ASN A 53 -12.21 -8.43 -0.21
CA ASN A 53 -12.02 -7.29 0.68
C ASN A 53 -11.41 -6.09 -0.07
N CYS A 54 -10.47 -6.32 -0.98
CA CYS A 54 -9.92 -5.28 -1.83
C CYS A 54 -10.98 -4.65 -2.74
N LEU A 55 -11.78 -5.47 -3.43
CA LEU A 55 -12.87 -5.00 -4.27
C LEU A 55 -13.84 -4.15 -3.47
N TYR A 56 -14.33 -4.64 -2.33
CA TYR A 56 -15.25 -3.89 -1.48
C TYR A 56 -14.70 -2.50 -1.09
N ASN A 57 -13.46 -2.44 -0.58
CA ASN A 57 -12.86 -1.16 -0.17
C ASN A 57 -12.63 -0.22 -1.36
N LEU A 58 -12.19 -0.75 -2.51
CA LEU A 58 -11.89 0.07 -3.67
C LEU A 58 -13.13 0.48 -4.46
N THR A 59 -14.24 -0.26 -4.36
CA THR A 59 -15.56 0.17 -4.85
C THR A 59 -16.04 1.38 -4.05
N GLU A 60 -15.97 1.32 -2.72
CA GLU A 60 -16.32 2.46 -1.85
C GLU A 60 -15.43 3.69 -2.12
N PHE A 61 -14.12 3.48 -2.33
CA PHE A 61 -13.21 4.53 -2.76
C PHE A 61 -13.60 5.11 -4.13
N ASN A 62 -13.85 4.25 -5.11
CA ASN A 62 -14.19 4.66 -6.47
C ASN A 62 -15.47 5.51 -6.51
N TYR A 63 -16.48 5.17 -5.70
CA TYR A 63 -17.72 5.97 -5.60
C TYR A 63 -17.52 7.37 -5.01
N ARG A 64 -16.45 7.60 -4.25
CA ARG A 64 -16.12 8.93 -3.72
C ARG A 64 -15.31 9.80 -4.68
N LEU A 65 -14.75 9.22 -5.75
CA LEU A 65 -14.00 9.99 -6.73
C LEU A 65 -14.93 10.93 -7.50
N GLU A 66 -14.48 12.15 -7.78
CA GLU A 66 -15.24 13.08 -8.62
C GLU A 66 -15.48 12.51 -10.03
N ASN A 67 -14.51 11.74 -10.51
CA ASN A 67 -14.57 11.04 -11.78
C ASN A 67 -14.34 9.54 -11.51
N PRO A 68 -15.36 8.74 -11.21
CA PRO A 68 -15.18 7.32 -10.94
C PRO A 68 -14.69 6.56 -12.20
N LEU A 69 -13.99 5.45 -11.97
CA LEU A 69 -13.76 4.43 -13.00
C LEU A 69 -15.05 3.64 -13.25
N SER A 70 -15.15 3.01 -14.41
CA SER A 70 -16.19 1.99 -14.62
C SER A 70 -15.93 0.76 -13.75
N ASP A 71 -16.98 0.06 -13.33
CA ASP A 71 -16.86 -1.15 -12.48
C ASP A 71 -15.97 -2.21 -13.14
N ASN A 72 -16.09 -2.42 -14.45
CA ASN A 72 -15.26 -3.36 -15.20
C ASN A 72 -13.77 -2.95 -15.19
N GLU A 73 -13.47 -1.67 -15.30
CA GLU A 73 -12.09 -1.17 -15.27
C GLU A 73 -11.47 -1.30 -13.86
N LEU A 74 -12.26 -1.00 -12.83
CA LEU A 74 -11.90 -1.24 -11.43
C LEU A 74 -11.58 -2.72 -11.20
N GLU A 75 -12.51 -3.62 -11.55
CA GLU A 75 -12.35 -5.07 -11.40
C GLU A 75 -11.12 -5.59 -12.15
N ARG A 76 -10.92 -5.18 -13.40
CA ARG A 76 -9.73 -5.55 -14.19
C ARG A 76 -8.44 -5.11 -13.52
N THR A 77 -8.42 -3.92 -12.92
CA THR A 77 -7.25 -3.40 -12.21
C THR A 77 -6.95 -4.20 -10.94
N VAL A 78 -7.97 -4.51 -10.14
CA VAL A 78 -7.81 -5.36 -8.95
C VAL A 78 -7.38 -6.78 -9.34
N ASN A 79 -7.98 -7.36 -10.39
CA ASN A 79 -7.58 -8.65 -10.94
C ASN A 79 -6.09 -8.69 -11.33
N SER A 80 -5.59 -7.61 -11.92
CA SER A 80 -4.18 -7.49 -12.29
C SER A 80 -3.26 -7.52 -11.07
N ALA A 81 -3.58 -6.76 -10.01
CA ALA A 81 -2.82 -6.75 -8.77
C ALA A 81 -2.75 -8.13 -8.11
N TYR A 82 -3.88 -8.86 -8.10
CA TYR A 82 -4.01 -10.19 -7.49
C TYR A 82 -3.57 -11.34 -8.39
N SER A 83 -2.97 -11.07 -9.55
CA SER A 83 -2.46 -12.09 -10.47
C SER A 83 -1.24 -12.87 -9.93
N GLY A 84 -0.65 -12.44 -8.80
CA GLY A 84 0.56 -13.02 -8.22
C GLY A 84 1.87 -12.60 -8.90
N LYS A 85 1.80 -11.77 -9.96
CA LYS A 85 2.99 -11.25 -10.67
C LYS A 85 3.78 -10.22 -9.87
N TYR A 86 3.13 -9.56 -8.92
CA TYR A 86 3.69 -8.44 -8.17
C TYR A 86 3.93 -8.82 -6.71
N LYS A 87 4.97 -8.25 -6.09
CA LYS A 87 5.27 -8.47 -4.67
C LYS A 87 4.62 -7.46 -3.73
N GLY A 88 4.16 -6.33 -4.26
CA GLY A 88 3.58 -5.22 -3.51
C GLY A 88 3.76 -3.89 -4.23
N ALA A 89 3.30 -2.81 -3.60
CA ALA A 89 3.38 -1.46 -4.16
C ALA A 89 4.81 -0.91 -4.08
N SER A 90 5.29 -0.31 -5.18
CA SER A 90 6.66 0.24 -5.27
C SER A 90 6.75 1.60 -4.59
N LYS A 91 7.77 1.80 -3.74
CA LYS A 91 8.01 3.09 -3.07
C LYS A 91 8.13 4.27 -4.03
N ALA A 92 8.76 4.06 -5.18
CA ALA A 92 8.91 5.12 -6.20
C ALA A 92 7.54 5.55 -6.74
N PHE A 93 6.70 4.58 -7.13
CA PHE A 93 5.33 4.84 -7.62
C PHE A 93 4.45 5.49 -6.55
N ILE A 94 4.50 4.97 -5.32
CA ILE A 94 3.76 5.53 -4.18
C ILE A 94 4.13 7.00 -3.97
N THR A 95 5.43 7.31 -3.98
CA THR A 95 5.93 8.68 -3.79
C THR A 95 5.40 9.58 -4.90
N THR A 96 5.52 9.16 -6.17
CA THR A 96 5.00 9.92 -7.32
C THR A 96 3.50 10.19 -7.19
N LEU A 97 2.70 9.19 -6.84
CA LEU A 97 1.25 9.35 -6.66
C LEU A 97 0.90 10.30 -5.52
N CYS A 98 1.57 10.18 -4.37
CA CYS A 98 1.30 11.06 -3.23
C CYS A 98 1.73 12.50 -3.51
N THR A 99 2.85 12.71 -4.20
CA THR A 99 3.28 14.06 -4.58
C THR A 99 2.35 14.70 -5.60
N GLU A 100 1.76 13.89 -6.48
CA GLU A 100 0.83 14.38 -7.52
C GLU A 100 -0.53 14.75 -6.93
N TRP A 101 -1.11 13.87 -6.10
CA TRP A 101 -2.53 13.96 -5.71
C TRP A 101 -2.78 14.42 -4.28
N VAL A 102 -1.82 14.24 -3.38
CA VAL A 102 -1.99 14.58 -1.95
C VAL A 102 -1.29 15.90 -1.66
N ASN A 103 0.04 15.94 -1.77
CA ASN A 103 0.83 17.14 -1.56
C ASN A 103 2.25 16.98 -2.14
N ARG A 104 2.67 17.92 -2.98
CA ARG A 104 3.99 17.94 -3.64
C ARG A 104 5.19 17.99 -2.67
N ASP A 105 4.99 18.53 -1.47
CA ASP A 105 6.04 18.71 -0.46
C ASP A 105 6.20 17.48 0.46
N LEU A 106 5.48 16.39 0.22
CA LEU A 106 5.57 15.16 1.02
C LEU A 106 6.96 14.54 0.95
N LYS A 107 7.52 14.24 2.12
CA LYS A 107 8.80 13.56 2.25
C LYS A 107 8.59 12.07 2.46
N SER A 108 9.63 11.28 2.18
CA SER A 108 9.63 9.84 2.42
C SER A 108 9.28 9.47 3.87
N SER A 109 9.67 10.30 4.86
CA SER A 109 9.32 10.12 6.27
C SER A 109 7.84 10.28 6.58
N ASP A 110 7.12 11.07 5.77
CA ASP A 110 5.69 11.32 5.94
C ASP A 110 4.87 10.18 5.31
N LEU A 111 5.43 9.51 4.30
CA LEU A 111 4.78 8.46 3.54
C LEU A 111 5.00 7.06 4.13
N PHE A 112 6.21 6.78 4.62
CA PHE A 112 6.62 5.43 4.99
C PHE A 112 7.01 5.34 6.45
N SER A 113 6.42 4.40 7.17
CA SER A 113 6.80 4.11 8.54
C SER A 113 8.24 3.59 8.56
N THR A 114 9.09 4.25 9.36
CA THR A 114 10.47 3.82 9.52
C THR A 114 10.51 2.66 10.52
N THR A 115 10.56 1.43 10.03
CA THR A 115 10.80 0.28 10.91
C THR A 115 12.27 0.29 11.33
N GLY A 116 12.53 0.69 12.57
CA GLY A 116 13.85 0.55 13.17
C GLY A 116 14.29 -0.92 13.24
N TRP A 117 15.60 -1.16 13.32
CA TRP A 117 16.13 -2.49 13.61
C TRP A 117 15.58 -2.99 14.95
N TYR A 118 14.70 -3.98 14.93
CA TYR A 118 14.25 -4.65 16.14
C TYR A 118 15.19 -5.82 16.47
N LYS A 119 16.10 -5.63 17.43
CA LYS A 119 16.94 -6.72 17.95
C LYS A 119 16.07 -7.63 18.82
N PHE A 120 15.63 -8.75 18.28
CA PHE A 120 14.96 -9.77 19.08
C PHE A 120 15.90 -10.28 20.18
N ALA A 121 15.54 -10.04 21.44
CA ALA A 121 16.27 -10.60 22.57
C ALA A 121 16.13 -12.13 22.56
N LYS A 122 17.26 -12.85 22.64
CA LYS A 122 17.25 -14.31 22.75
C LYS A 122 16.54 -14.76 24.04
N PRO A 123 15.72 -15.82 24.01
CA PRO A 123 15.17 -16.46 25.22
C PRO A 123 16.28 -16.79 26.21
N ARG A 124 15.98 -16.75 27.51
CA ARG A 124 16.99 -16.95 28.57
C ARG A 124 17.69 -18.31 28.46
N GLU A 125 16.96 -19.32 28.02
CA GLU A 125 17.43 -20.71 27.82
C GLU A 125 18.48 -20.83 26.70
N GLU A 126 18.39 -20.01 25.65
CA GLU A 126 19.34 -20.00 24.52
C GLU A 126 20.58 -19.12 24.78
N ARG A 127 20.69 -18.50 25.96
CA ARG A 127 21.84 -17.67 26.32
C ARG A 127 23.00 -18.57 26.76
N ALA A 128 23.77 -19.07 25.79
CA ALA A 128 25.07 -19.66 26.09
C ALA A 128 26.02 -18.56 26.58
N ARG A 129 26.59 -18.73 27.78
CA ARG A 129 27.72 -17.92 28.26
C ARG A 129 28.96 -18.34 27.44
N SER A 130 29.41 -17.48 26.54
CA SER A 130 30.60 -17.71 25.72
C SER A 130 31.91 -17.22 26.36
N HIS A 131 31.94 -17.08 27.70
CA HIS A 131 33.17 -16.74 28.40
C HIS A 131 33.80 -18.02 28.96
N TYR A 132 35.02 -18.29 28.49
CA TYR A 132 35.97 -19.27 29.02
C TYR A 132 36.64 -18.71 30.28
#